data_AF-A0A5C9AJ94-F1
#
_entry.id   AF-A0A5C9AJ94-F1
#
_cell.length_a   1.000
_cell.length_b   1.000
_cell.length_c   1.000
_cell.angle_alpha   90.00
_cell.angle_beta   90.00
_cell.angle_gamma   90.00
#
_symmetry.space_group_name_H-M   'P 1'
#
loop_
_entity.id
_entity.type
_entity.pdbx_description
1 polymer ?
#
loop_
_entity_poly.entity_id
_entity_poly.type
_entity_poly.pdbx_seq_one_letter_code
_entity_poly.pdbx_strand_id
1 'polypeptide(L)' 'MKALTARQQEVFDLIRDHISQTGMPPTRAEIAQRLGFRSPNAA' A
#
# COMPACT_ATOMS: atom_id res chain seq x y z
N MET A 1 16.27 -11.00 7.02
CA MET A 1 15.20 -10.41 6.18
C MET A 1 15.83 -9.53 5.14
N LYS A 2 15.32 -9.51 3.91
CA LYS A 2 15.78 -8.58 2.87
C LYS A 2 15.13 -7.21 3.14
N ALA A 3 15.89 -6.13 3.00
CA ALA A 3 15.33 -4.78 3.13
C ALA A 3 14.29 -4.52 2.04
N LEU A 4 13.20 -3.83 2.40
CA LEU A 4 12.21 -3.37 1.45
C LEU A 4 12.80 -2.28 0.56
N THR A 5 12.41 -2.25 -0.72
CA THR A 5 12.67 -1.07 -1.55
C THR A 5 11.85 0.11 -1.01
N ALA A 6 12.24 1.35 -1.33
CA ALA A 6 11.50 2.54 -0.93
C ALA A 6 10.01 2.44 -1.28
N ARG A 7 9.70 1.95 -2.49
CA ARG A 7 8.32 1.75 -2.93
C ARG A 7 7.58 0.66 -2.15
N GLN A 8 8.25 -0.43 -1.79
CA GLN A 8 7.65 -1.48 -0.95
C GLN A 8 7.40 -0.97 0.48
N GLN A 9 8.29 -0.10 0.99
CA GLN A 9 8.12 0.55 2.28
C GLN A 9 6.88 1.45 2.28
N GLU A 10 6.67 2.25 1.22
CA GLU A 10 5.44 3.06 1.05
C GLU A 10 4.16 2.21 1.09
N VAL A 11 4.16 1.05 0.39
CA VAL A 11 3.02 0.12 0.42
C VAL A 11 2.79 -0.44 1.83
N PHE A 12 3.87 -0.84 2.51
CA PHE A 12 3.81 -1.37 3.87
C PHE A 12 3.25 -0.34 4.87
N ASP A 13 3.77 0.88 4.83
CA ASP A 13 3.33 1.96 5.71
C ASP A 13 1.86 2.30 5.45
N LEU A 14 1.44 2.36 4.19
CA LEU A 14 0.05 2.60 3.81
C LEU A 14 -0.90 1.50 4.33
N ILE A 15 -0.52 0.22 4.22
CA ILE A 15 -1.33 -0.89 4.74
C ILE A 15 -1.45 -0.78 6.26
N ARG A 16 -0.33 -0.57 6.97
CA ARG A 16 -0.31 -0.45 8.43
C ARG A 16 -1.18 0.69 8.91
N ASP A 17 -1.03 1.87 8.30
CA ASP A 17 -1.74 3.07 8.71
C ASP A 17 -3.25 2.93 8.41
N HIS A 18 -3.61 2.32 7.28
CA HIS A 18 -5.01 2.08 6.94
C HIS A 18 -5.67 1.09 7.91
N ILE A 19 -5.01 -0.03 8.23
CA ILE A 19 -5.50 -0.97 9.25
C ILE A 19 -5.70 -0.26 10.60
N SER A 20 -4.76 0.59 10.99
CA SER A 20 -4.82 1.32 12.26
C SER A 20 -5.99 2.31 12.31
N GLN A 21 -6.40 2.85 11.17
CA GLN A 21 -7.48 3.84 11.07
C GLN A 21 -8.87 3.21 10.89
N THR A 22 -8.97 2.13 10.11
CA THR A 22 -10.26 1.56 9.67
C THR A 22 -10.55 0.17 10.25
N GLY A 23 -9.54 -0.49 10.83
CA GLY A 23 -9.63 -1.88 11.28
C GLY A 23 -9.55 -2.92 10.15
N MET A 24 -9.40 -2.50 8.89
CA MET A 24 -9.29 -3.39 7.73
C MET A 24 -8.13 -2.95 6.82
N PRO A 25 -7.52 -3.84 6.02
CA PRO A 25 -6.51 -3.45 5.04
C PRO A 25 -7.14 -2.77 3.82
N PRO A 26 -6.39 -1.92 3.09
CA PRO A 26 -6.87 -1.32 1.87
C PRO A 26 -6.92 -2.37 0.75
N THR A 27 -7.83 -2.18 -0.19
CA THR A 27 -7.87 -2.93 -1.45
C THR A 27 -6.73 -2.51 -2.38
N ARG A 28 -6.39 -3.36 -3.34
CA ARG A 28 -5.38 -3.04 -4.36
C ARG A 28 -5.73 -1.79 -5.17
N ALA A 29 -7.02 -1.56 -5.43
CA ALA A 29 -7.49 -0.37 -6.13
C ALA A 29 -7.20 0.91 -5.33
N GLU A 30 -7.41 0.88 -4.01
CA GLU A 30 -7.12 2.01 -3.13
C GLU A 30 -5.61 2.26 -3.01
N ILE A 31 -4.80 1.20 -2.91
CA ILE A 31 -3.33 1.31 -2.94
C ILE A 31 -2.89 1.97 -4.25
N ALA A 32 -3.43 1.51 -5.38
CA ALA A 32 -3.11 2.05 -6.70
C ALA A 32 -3.48 3.52 -6.85
N GLN A 33 -4.67 3.91 -6.41
CA GLN A 33 -5.13 5.29 -6.43
C GLN A 33 -4.27 6.18 -5.53
N ARG A 34 -3.95 5.73 -4.32
CA ARG A 34 -3.24 6.54 -3.31
C ARG A 34 -1.75 6.70 -3.60
N LEU A 35 -1.13 5.69 -4.22
CA LEU A 35 0.28 5.70 -4.57
C LEU A 35 0.55 6.06 -6.04
N GLY A 36 -0.49 6.31 -6.85
CA GLY A 36 -0.35 6.75 -8.24
C GLY A 36 0.09 5.66 -9.23
N PHE A 37 -0.26 4.40 -8.97
CA PHE A 37 0.00 3.32 -9.93
C PHE A 37 -0.92 3.44 -11.15
N ARG A 38 -0.37 3.19 -12.35
CA ARG A 38 -1.13 3.28 -13.62
C ARG A 38 -2.25 2.23 -13.75
N SER A 39 -2.19 1.16 -12.96
CA SER A 39 -3.27 0.17 -12.87
C SER A 39 -3.34 -0.42 -11.45
N PRO A 40 -4.53 -0.89 -11.01
CA PRO A 40 -4.70 -1.61 -9.74
C PRO A 40 -3.79 -2.83 -9.56
N ASN A 41 -3.45 -3.48 -10.68
CA ASN A 41 -2.61 -4.67 -10.69
C ASN A 41 -1.12 -4.37 -10.55
N ALA A 42 -0.71 -3.11 -10.73
CA ALA A 42 0.67 -2.66 -10.55
C ALA A 42 1.01 -2.34 -9.08
N ALA A 43 -0.01 -2.28 -8.22
CA ALA A 43 0.12 -2.19 -6.77
C ALA A 43 0.26 -3.58 -6.13
#